data_AF-A0A1H3BW20-F1
#
_entry.id   AF-A0A1H3BW20-F1
#
_cell.length_a   1.000
_cell.length_b   1.000
_cell.length_c   1.000
_cell.angle_alpha   90.00
_cell.angle_beta   90.00
_cell.angle_gamma   90.00
#
_symmetry.space_group_name_H-M   'P 1'
#
loop_
_entity.id
_entity.type
_entity.pdbx_description
1 polymer ?
#
loop_
_entity_poly.entity_id
_entity_poly.type
_entity_poly.pdbx_seq_one_letter_code
_entity_poly.pdbx_strand_id
1 'polypeptide(L)' 'MMIQARYQYDGTLKGIAGLKRGDQLEIDGTTYQVIWVFPTDGEEIAYQLRGMGIVLDRELERIA' A
#
# COMPACT_ATOMS: atom_id res chain seq x y z
N MET A 1 11.49 -4.71 -5.52
CA MET A 1 11.18 -4.10 -6.83
C MET A 1 10.24 -2.94 -6.55
N MET A 2 10.42 -1.75 -7.10
CA MET A 2 9.45 -0.66 -6.87
C MET A 2 8.25 -0.81 -7.80
N ILE A 3 7.05 -0.68 -7.24
CA ILE A 3 5.75 -0.78 -7.87
C ILE A 3 5.12 0.60 -7.84
N GLN A 4 4.76 1.10 -9.01
CA GLN A 4 4.09 2.38 -9.13
C GLN A 4 2.61 2.24 -8.79
N ALA A 5 2.14 3.01 -7.82
CA ALA A 5 0.78 2.92 -7.32
C ALA A 5 0.13 4.31 -7.17
N ARG A 6 -1.12 4.43 -7.60
CA ARG A 6 -1.95 5.62 -7.36
C ARG A 6 -2.90 5.33 -6.19
N TYR A 7 -2.80 6.13 -5.13
CA TYR A 7 -3.64 6.00 -3.93
C TYR A 7 -3.68 7.29 -3.11
N GLN A 8 -4.75 7.46 -2.32
CA GLN A 8 -4.86 8.57 -1.38
C GLN A 8 -4.03 8.29 -0.13
N TYR A 9 -3.25 9.29 0.29
CA TYR A 9 -2.43 9.27 1.50
C TYR A 9 -2.97 10.32 2.46
N ASP A 10 -3.44 9.90 3.64
CA ASP A 10 -4.07 10.80 4.61
C ASP A 10 -3.06 11.51 5.52
N GLY A 11 -1.75 11.21 5.40
CA GLY A 11 -0.70 11.90 6.14
C GLY A 11 -0.56 11.49 7.61
N THR A 12 -1.34 10.53 8.10
CA THR A 12 -1.39 10.22 9.54
C THR A 12 -0.15 9.50 10.08
N LEU A 13 0.68 8.89 9.23
CA LEU A 13 1.90 8.17 9.61
C LEU A 13 3.09 8.69 8.79
N LYS A 14 3.97 9.50 9.39
CA LYS A 14 5.14 10.09 8.71
C LYS A 14 5.94 9.02 7.95
N GLY A 15 5.92 9.08 6.62
CA GLY A 15 6.78 8.29 5.74
C GLY A 15 6.26 6.90 5.36
N ILE A 16 5.12 6.49 5.91
CA ILE A 16 4.49 5.19 5.64
C ILE A 16 3.25 5.43 4.78
N ALA A 17 2.99 4.60 3.77
CA ALA A 17 1.72 4.68 3.05
C ALA A 17 0.56 4.48 4.05
N GLY A 18 -0.18 5.54 4.38
CA GLY A 18 -1.29 5.55 5.35
C GLY A 18 -2.52 4.74 4.93
N LEU A 19 -2.33 3.73 4.10
CA LEU A 19 -3.36 2.84 3.58
C LEU A 19 -3.98 2.02 4.70
N LYS A 20 -5.29 1.92 4.65
CA LYS A 20 -6.13 1.17 5.59
C LYS A 20 -6.86 0.06 4.87
N ARG A 21 -7.35 -0.91 5.63
CA ARG A 21 -8.25 -1.92 5.10
C ARG A 21 -9.46 -1.24 4.45
N GLY A 22 -9.74 -1.61 3.21
CA GLY A 22 -10.81 -1.05 2.39
C GLY A 22 -10.31 -0.06 1.33
N ASP A 23 -9.14 0.54 1.52
CA ASP A 23 -8.54 1.47 0.56
C ASP A 23 -8.21 0.76 -0.75
N GLN A 24 -8.15 1.56 -1.81
CA GLN A 24 -7.87 1.11 -3.15
C GLN A 24 -6.52 1.66 -3.63
N LEU A 25 -5.73 0.79 -4.24
CA LEU A 25 -4.52 1.15 -4.95
C LEU A 25 -4.70 0.76 -6.41
N GLU A 26 -4.38 1.67 -7.32
CA GLU A 26 -4.25 1.32 -8.74
C GLU A 26 -2.78 1.05 -9.05
N ILE A 27 -2.48 -0.15 -9.54
CA ILE A 27 -1.15 -0.62 -9.93
C ILE A 27 -1.25 -1.13 -11.37
N ASP A 28 -0.43 -0.58 -12.27
CA ASP A 28 -0.43 -0.92 -13.70
C ASP A 28 -1.84 -0.89 -14.34
N GLY A 29 -2.67 0.08 -13.94
CA GLY A 29 -4.05 0.24 -14.42
C GLY A 29 -5.06 -0.75 -13.84
N THR A 30 -4.65 -1.60 -12.88
CA THR A 30 -5.54 -2.52 -12.16
C THR A 30 -5.77 -2.03 -10.74
N THR A 31 -7.04 -1.91 -10.34
CA THR A 31 -7.41 -1.52 -8.97
C THR A 31 -7.44 -2.71 -8.04
N TYR A 32 -6.64 -2.66 -6.98
CA TYR A 32 -6.60 -3.63 -5.90
C TYR A 32 -7.14 -3.02 -4.60
N GLN A 33 -7.86 -3.82 -3.82
CA GLN A 33 -8.36 -3.43 -2.51
C GLN A 33 -7.46 -3.98 -1.41
N VAL A 34 -7.09 -3.13 -0.46
CA VAL A 34 -6.40 -3.54 0.77
C VAL A 34 -7.37 -4.32 1.65
N ILE A 35 -7.06 -5.59 1.92
CA ILE A 35 -7.86 -6.44 2.79
C ILE A 35 -7.26 -6.57 4.19
N TRP A 36 -5.95 -6.40 4.32
CA TRP A 36 -5.27 -6.37 5.61
C TRP A 36 -4.06 -5.43 5.58
N VAL A 37 -3.74 -4.90 6.77
CA VAL A 37 -2.57 -4.08 7.03
C VAL A 37 -1.90 -4.66 8.26
N PHE A 38 -0.63 -5.04 8.14
CA PHE A 38 0.14 -5.60 9.24
C PHE A 38 1.41 -4.77 9.43
N PRO A 39 1.67 -4.26 10.65
CA PRO A 39 3.00 -3.77 10.96
C PRO A 39 3.97 -4.96 10.93
N THR A 40 5.15 -4.74 10.38
CA THR A 40 6.25 -5.71 10.39
C THR A 40 7.34 -5.24 11.35
N ASP A 41 8.28 -6.13 11.66
CA ASP A 41 9.41 -5.78 12.52
C ASP A 41 10.30 -4.74 11.82
N GLY A 42 10.53 -3.60 12.48
CA GLY A 42 11.43 -2.55 11.97
C GLY A 42 10.74 -1.38 11.23
N GLU A 43 9.53 -1.01 11.63
CA GLU A 43 8.77 0.17 11.13
C GLU A 43 8.21 0.06 9.70
N GLU A 44 8.37 -1.09 9.04
CA GLU A 44 7.85 -1.37 7.71
C GLU A 44 6.39 -1.88 7.80
N ILE A 45 5.55 -1.56 6.82
CA ILE A 45 4.14 -2.01 6.77
C ILE A 45 3.91 -2.92 5.58
N ALA A 46 3.24 -4.06 5.82
CA ALA A 46 2.77 -4.96 4.79
C ALA A 46 1.26 -4.76 4.52
N TYR A 47 0.90 -4.61 3.26
CA TYR A 47 -0.49 -4.58 2.78
C TYR A 47 -0.81 -5.88 2.08
N GLN A 48 -1.88 -6.54 2.50
CA GLN A 48 -2.45 -7.61 1.69
C GLN A 48 -3.50 -7.04 0.75
N LEU A 49 -3.25 -7.18 -0.55
CA LEU A 49 -4.09 -6.72 -1.64
C LEU A 49 -4.90 -7.89 -2.21
N ARG A 50 -6.21 -7.69 -2.36
CA ARG A 50 -7.13 -8.70 -2.91
C ARG A 50 -6.76 -9.03 -4.35
N GLY A 51 -6.32 -10.28 -4.58
CA GLY A 51 -6.00 -10.78 -5.92
C GLY A 51 -4.55 -10.57 -6.37
N MET A 52 -3.75 -9.78 -5.64
CA MET A 52 -2.32 -9.57 -5.94
C MET A 52 -1.39 -10.26 -4.94
N GLY A 53 -1.79 -10.31 -3.66
CA GLY A 53 -0.94 -10.86 -2.59
C GLY A 53 -0.48 -9.80 -1.60
N ILE A 54 0.70 -9.99 -0.99
CA ILE A 54 1.28 -9.07 -0.02
C ILE A 54 2.27 -8.14 -0.71
N VAL A 55 2.22 -6.85 -0.39
CA VAL A 55 3.14 -5.82 -0.86
C VAL A 55 3.62 -5.00 0.34
N LEU A 56 4.90 -4.66 0.37
CA LEU A 56 5.48 -3.85 1.44
C LEU A 56 5.41 -2.36 1.08
N ASP A 57 5.26 -1.48 2.06
CA ASP A 57 5.19 -0.04 1.86
C ASP A 57 6.42 0.52 1.14
N ARG A 58 7.62 0.02 1.45
CA ARG A 58 8.86 0.36 0.73
C ARG A 58 8.87 -0.02 -0.75
N GLU A 59 7.98 -0.92 -1.16
CA GLU A 59 7.83 -1.33 -2.56
C GLU A 59 6.85 -0.45 -3.31
N LEU A 60 6.09 0.41 -2.64
CA LEU A 60 5.10 1.28 -3.27
C LEU A 60 5.68 2.68 -3.54
N GLU A 61 5.79 3.04 -4.81
CA GLU A 61 6.07 4.41 -5.26
C GLU A 61 4.75 5.11 -5.58
N ARG A 62 4.40 6.16 -4.82
CA ARG A 62 3.15 6.90 -5.05
C ARG A 62 3.24 7.79 -6.28
N ILE A 63 2.30 7.62 -7.21
CA ILE A 63 2.09 8.56 -8.33
C ILE A 63 0.81 9.36 -8.07
N ALA A 64 0.95 10.69 -8.10
CA ALA A 64 -0.14 11.65 -7.86
C ALA A 64 -1.20 11.64 -8.98
#